data_AF-A0A7W1UNX6-F1
#
_entry.id   AF-A0A7W1UNX6-F1
#
_cell.length_a   1.000
_cell.length_b   1.000
_cell.length_c   1.000
_cell.angle_alpha   90.00
_cell.angle_beta   90.00
_cell.angle_gamma   90.00
#
_symmetry.space_group_name_H-M   'P 1'
#
loop_
_entity.id
_entity.type
_entity.pdbx_description
1 polymer ?
#
loop_
_entity_poly.entity_id
_entity_poly.type
_entity_poly.pdbx_seq_one_letter_code
_entity_poly.pdbx_strand_id
1 'polypeptide(L)'
;MFGGLAFMVNDKMCINVGDNQLMCRFDPKLEDQLSERPGFLPMIMKGKEFKGYCYVDPVGYKSKRDFEFWIKLCLDFNEMAKSSKKRKKE
;
A
#
# COMPACT_ATOMS: atom_id res chain seq x y z
N MET A 1 12.15 -1.43 7.45
CA MET A 1 11.63 -2.05 6.21
C MET A 1 10.30 -2.65 6.57
N PHE A 2 9.30 -2.54 5.69
CA PHE A 2 8.04 -3.25 5.87
C PHE A 2 8.36 -4.75 5.84
N GLY A 3 7.85 -5.53 6.80
CA GLY A 3 8.09 -6.97 6.87
C GLY A 3 7.57 -7.70 5.64
N GLY A 4 7.87 -8.98 5.49
CA GLY A 4 7.33 -9.79 4.39
C GLY A 4 7.93 -9.49 3.01
N LEU A 5 7.12 -9.66 1.96
CA LEU A 5 7.52 -9.60 0.55
C LEU A 5 7.04 -8.30 -0.10
N ALA A 6 7.98 -7.44 -0.51
CA ALA A 6 7.70 -6.20 -1.22
C ALA A 6 7.76 -6.39 -2.74
N PHE A 7 6.76 -5.86 -3.44
CA PHE A 7 6.71 -5.83 -4.90
C PHE A 7 6.98 -4.41 -5.38
N MET A 8 8.00 -4.29 -6.21
CA MET A 8 8.50 -3.02 -6.73
C MET A 8 8.06 -2.86 -8.18
N VAL A 9 7.64 -1.66 -8.56
CA VAL A 9 7.35 -1.27 -9.94
C VAL A 9 8.04 0.06 -10.20
N ASN A 10 8.85 0.18 -11.26
CA ASN A 10 9.61 1.40 -11.57
C ASN A 10 10.49 1.88 -10.39
N ASP A 11 11.21 0.97 -9.73
CA ASP A 11 12.05 1.24 -8.55
C ASP A 11 11.29 1.89 -7.36
N LYS A 12 9.97 1.67 -7.28
CA LYS A 12 9.08 2.17 -6.22
C LYS A 12 8.30 1.00 -5.62
N MET A 13 8.13 1.00 -4.30
CA MET A 13 7.25 0.01 -3.66
C MET A 13 5.80 0.31 -4.07
N CYS A 14 5.13 -0.72 -4.59
CA CYS A 14 3.74 -0.68 -5.03
C CYS A 14 2.83 -1.36 -3.99
N ILE A 15 3.15 -2.61 -3.66
CA ILE A 15 2.49 -3.38 -2.62
C ILE A 15 3.52 -4.14 -1.78
N ASN A 16 3.12 -4.57 -0.58
CA ASN A 16 3.86 -5.51 0.24
C ASN A 16 2.89 -6.51 0.88
N VAL A 17 3.32 -7.76 1.05
CA VAL A 17 2.51 -8.82 1.66
C VAL A 17 3.27 -9.40 2.84
N GLY A 18 2.65 -9.42 4.00
CA GLY A 18 3.22 -9.94 5.24
C GLY A 18 2.15 -10.10 6.31
N ASP A 19 2.34 -11.05 7.22
CA ASP A 19 1.44 -11.29 8.37
C ASP A 19 -0.05 -11.40 8.00
N ASN A 20 -0.35 -12.05 6.86
CA ASN A 20 -1.69 -12.17 6.25
C ASN A 20 -2.37 -10.84 5.94
N GLN A 21 -1.61 -9.77 5.77
CA GLN A 21 -2.10 -8.46 5.38
C GLN A 21 -1.49 -8.05 4.04
N LEU A 22 -2.30 -7.32 3.27
CA LEU A 22 -1.86 -6.66 2.04
C LEU A 22 -1.59 -5.20 2.37
N MET A 23 -0.33 -4.79 2.31
CA MET A 23 0.05 -3.39 2.42
C MET A 23 0.01 -2.74 1.04
N CYS A 24 -0.73 -1.64 0.94
CA CYS A 24 -0.97 -0.91 -0.30
C CYS A 24 -0.36 0.49 -0.20
N ARG A 25 0.24 0.97 -1.30
CA ARG A 25 0.65 2.36 -1.46
C ARG A 25 -0.30 3.06 -2.43
N PHE A 26 -0.91 4.16 -2.00
CA PHE A 26 -1.95 4.85 -2.78
C PHE A 26 -1.82 6.38 -2.66
N ASP A 27 -2.64 7.11 -3.41
CA ASP A 27 -2.69 8.58 -3.31
C ASP A 27 -3.30 8.99 -1.96
N PRO A 28 -2.58 9.72 -1.08
CA PRO A 28 -3.11 10.22 0.19
C PRO A 28 -4.44 10.96 0.12
N LYS A 29 -4.82 11.49 -1.06
CA LYS A 29 -6.13 12.16 -1.27
C LYS A 29 -7.32 11.20 -1.26
N LEU A 30 -7.09 9.91 -1.46
CA LEU A 30 -8.12 8.88 -1.49
C LEU A 30 -8.34 8.23 -0.11
N GLU A 31 -7.58 8.62 0.91
CA GLU A 31 -7.61 8.03 2.26
C GLU A 31 -9.04 7.97 2.82
N ASP A 32 -9.78 9.09 2.80
CA ASP A 32 -11.13 9.16 3.35
C ASP A 32 -12.06 8.15 2.66
N GLN A 33 -12.00 8.05 1.34
CA GLN A 33 -12.80 7.10 0.56
C GLN A 33 -12.40 5.64 0.83
N LEU A 34 -11.10 5.37 0.98
CA LEU A 34 -10.59 4.03 1.20
C LEU A 34 -10.86 3.54 2.63
N SER A 35 -10.92 4.47 3.59
CA SER A 35 -11.20 4.18 5.00
C SER A 35 -12.58 3.57 5.24
N GLU A 36 -13.53 3.83 4.34
CA GLU A 36 -14.88 3.25 4.37
C GLU A 36 -14.92 1.81 3.81
N ARG A 37 -13.85 1.33 3.18
CA ARG A 37 -13.84 -0.01 2.58
C ARG A 37 -13.62 -1.10 3.62
N PRO A 38 -14.27 -2.27 3.47
CA PRO A 38 -14.05 -3.41 4.34
C PRO A 38 -12.58 -3.80 4.41
N GLY A 39 -12.09 -4.04 5.63
CA GLY A 39 -10.71 -4.49 5.88
C GLY A 39 -9.65 -3.40 5.74
N PHE A 40 -10.00 -2.14 5.49
CA PHE A 40 -9.03 -1.05 5.53
C PHE A 40 -8.49 -0.85 6.95
N LEU A 41 -7.18 -0.74 7.06
CA LEU A 41 -6.49 -0.41 8.30
C LEU A 41 -5.47 0.71 8.03
N PRO A 42 -5.57 1.86 8.71
CA PRO A 42 -4.63 2.95 8.53
C PRO A 42 -3.23 2.51 8.97
N MET A 43 -2.22 2.95 8.24
CA MET A 43 -0.85 2.66 8.64
C MET A 43 -0.41 3.59 9.78
N ILE A 44 -0.25 3.06 11.00
CA ILE A 44 0.24 3.84 12.13
C ILE A 44 1.73 3.56 12.38
N MET A 45 2.56 4.61 12.32
CA MET A 45 3.99 4.55 12.67
C MET A 45 4.29 5.50 13.83
N LYS A 46 4.78 4.96 14.95
CA LYS A 46 5.13 5.74 16.16
C LYS A 46 3.99 6.65 16.64
N GLY A 47 2.75 6.15 16.63
CA GLY A 47 1.56 6.88 17.05
C GLY A 47 1.08 7.95 16.07
N LYS A 48 1.63 8.00 14.85
CA LYS A 48 1.17 8.89 13.79
C LYS A 48 0.71 8.08 12.60
N GLU A 49 -0.40 8.52 12.01
CA GLU A 49 -0.88 7.98 10.76
C GLU A 49 0.06 8.35 9.61
N PHE A 50 0.42 7.35 8.81
CA PHE A 50 1.34 7.46 7.70
C PHE A 50 0.56 7.43 6.39
N LYS A 51 0.08 8.61 5.99
CA LYS A 51 -0.80 8.79 4.83
C LYS A 51 -0.23 8.23 3.53
N GLY A 52 -1.12 7.75 2.66
CA GLY A 52 -0.77 7.14 1.37
C GLY A 52 -0.26 5.70 1.50
N TYR A 53 -0.41 5.10 2.68
CA TYR A 53 -0.17 3.70 2.94
C TYR A 53 -1.25 3.15 3.87
N CYS A 54 -1.72 1.94 3.57
CA CYS A 54 -2.66 1.23 4.43
C CYS A 54 -2.31 -0.25 4.44
N TYR A 55 -2.80 -0.94 5.47
CA TYR A 55 -2.98 -2.37 5.42
C TYR A 55 -4.41 -2.67 5.00
N VAL A 56 -4.58 -3.81 4.35
CA VAL A 56 -5.87 -4.40 4.07
C VAL A 56 -5.86 -5.77 4.73
N ASP A 57 -6.86 -6.05 5.55
CA ASP A 57 -7.09 -7.38 6.12
C ASP A 57 -7.69 -8.33 5.07
N PRO A 58 -7.57 -9.66 5.26
CA PRO A 58 -8.10 -10.65 4.31
C PRO A 58 -9.55 -10.43 3.89
N VAL A 59 -10.40 -9.91 4.78
CA VAL A 59 -11.80 -9.58 4.45
C VAL A 59 -11.93 -8.55 3.33
N GLY A 60 -10.96 -7.63 3.21
CA GLY A 60 -10.94 -6.55 2.23
C GLY A 60 -10.34 -6.91 0.88
N TYR A 61 -9.78 -8.12 0.73
CA TYR A 61 -9.22 -8.61 -0.54
C TYR A 61 -9.55 -10.09 -0.83
N LYS A 62 -10.51 -10.68 -0.12
CA LYS A 62 -10.90 -12.10 -0.28
C LYS A 62 -11.41 -12.42 -1.70
N SER A 63 -12.12 -11.49 -2.32
CA SER A 63 -12.61 -11.66 -3.68
C SER A 63 -11.58 -11.19 -4.69
N LYS A 64 -11.55 -11.82 -5.86
CA LYS A 64 -10.68 -11.41 -6.97
C LYS A 64 -10.90 -9.95 -7.35
N ARG A 65 -12.15 -9.48 -7.33
CA ARG A 65 -12.51 -8.09 -7.65
C ARG A 65 -11.93 -7.10 -6.65
N ASP A 66 -11.98 -7.42 -5.36
CA ASP A 66 -11.45 -6.52 -4.32
C ASP A 66 -9.93 -6.53 -4.34
N PHE A 67 -9.32 -7.70 -4.51
CA PHE A 67 -7.87 -7.79 -4.71
C PHE A 67 -7.41 -6.96 -5.91
N GLU A 68 -8.03 -7.14 -7.08
CA GLU A 68 -7.72 -6.37 -8.30
C GLU A 68 -7.90 -4.86 -8.10
N PHE A 69 -8.91 -4.44 -7.33
CA PHE A 69 -9.11 -3.04 -7.00
C PHE A 69 -7.87 -2.47 -6.28
N TRP A 70 -7.37 -3.14 -5.24
CA TRP A 70 -6.20 -2.69 -4.50
C TRP A 70 -4.94 -2.66 -5.35
N ILE A 71 -4.73 -3.69 -6.18
CA ILE A 71 -3.59 -3.75 -7.09
C ILE A 71 -3.65 -2.59 -8.09
N LYS A 72 -4.80 -2.36 -8.72
CA LYS A 72 -4.97 -1.28 -9.69
C LYS A 72 -4.77 0.09 -9.07
N LEU A 73 -5.36 0.32 -7.88
CA LEU A 73 -5.17 1.54 -7.11
C LEU A 73 -3.68 1.86 -6.89
N CYS A 74 -2.89 0.85 -6.51
CA CYS A 74 -1.46 1.02 -6.25
C CYS A 74 -0.68 1.29 -7.55
N LEU A 75 -1.02 0.58 -8.63
CA LEU A 75 -0.39 0.76 -9.95
C LEU A 75 -0.68 2.15 -10.54
N ASP A 76 -1.93 2.59 -10.48
CA ASP A 76 -2.36 3.92 -10.97
C ASP A 76 -1.61 5.04 -10.24
N PHE A 77 -1.37 4.88 -8.94
CA PHE A 77 -0.56 5.84 -8.17
C PHE A 77 0.95 5.72 -8.41
N ASN A 78 1.45 4.53 -8.76
CA ASN A 78 2.89 4.26 -8.86
C ASN A 78 3.61 5.14 -9.90
N GLU A 79 2.92 5.57 -10.96
CA GLU A 79 3.46 6.52 -11.94
C GLU A 79 3.84 7.86 -11.28
N MET A 80 2.92 8.40 -10.46
CA MET A 80 3.08 9.67 -9.75
C MET A 80 3.92 9.55 -8.48
N ALA A 81 4.00 8.35 -7.91
CA ALA A 81 4.71 8.09 -6.67
C ALA A 81 6.21 8.46 -6.78
N LYS A 82 6.77 9.08 -5.73
CA LYS A 82 8.22 9.35 -5.67
C LYS A 82 8.96 8.06 -5.36
N SER A 83 10.04 7.78 -6.10
CA SER A 83 10.98 6.73 -5.73
C SER A 83 11.73 7.15 -4.47
N SER A 84 11.91 6.20 -3.55
CA SER A 84 12.83 6.39 -2.43
C SER A 84 14.22 6.57 -3.01
N LYS A 85 14.87 7.72 -2.78
CA LYS A 85 16.22 8.03 -3.26
C LYS A 85 17.12 6.79 -3.12
N LYS A 86 17.70 6.31 -4.24
CA LYS A 86 18.69 5.23 -4.19
C LYS A 86 19.78 5.65 -3.20
N ARG A 87 20.03 4.83 -2.16
CA ARG A 87 21.28 4.95 -1.40
C ARG A 87 22.40 4.82 -2.44
N LYS A 88 23.30 5.80 -2.53
CA LYS A 88 24.55 5.63 -3.27
C LYS A 88 25.19 4.35 -2.75
N LYS A 89 25.42 3.38 -3.64
CA LYS A 89 26.36 2.30 -3.36
C LYS A 89 27.72 2.99 -3.27
N GLU A 90 28.33 2.95 -2.09
CA GLU A 90 29.76 3.16 -1.91
C GLU A 90 30.52 1.97 -2.52
#